data_AF-A0A2N0H4M2-F1
#
_entry.id   AF-A0A2N0H4M2-F1
#
_cell.length_a   1.000
_cell.length_b   1.000
_cell.length_c   1.000
_cell.angle_alpha   90.00
_cell.angle_beta   90.00
_cell.angle_gamma   90.00
#
_symmetry.space_group_name_H-M   'P 1'
#
loop_
_entity.id
_entity.type
_entity.pdbx_description
1 polymer ?
#
loop_
_entity_poly.entity_id
_entity_poly.type
_entity_poly.pdbx_seq_one_letter_code
_entity_poly.pdbx_strand_id
1 'polypeptide(L)'
;MSLSDKTVDFSGALAIASTDAPDDYPDWGSTTYASNMEDLKDLWAEIRATLKKDLDKVPFIDAKLQEAFFAFDSGEKEKGRKAILAIYNLEVKKLR
;
A
#
# COMPACT_ATOMS: atom_id res chain seq x y z
N MET A 1 6.64 -16.55 -3.67
CA MET A 1 5.51 -16.33 -2.75
C MET A 1 4.20 -16.58 -3.48
N SER A 2 3.21 -17.13 -2.77
CA SER A 2 1.85 -17.30 -3.29
C SER A 2 1.11 -15.95 -3.35
N LEU A 3 -0.03 -15.89 -4.05
CA LEU A 3 -0.90 -14.70 -4.02
C LEU A 3 -1.34 -14.36 -2.59
N SER A 4 -1.67 -15.38 -1.80
CA SER A 4 -2.06 -15.21 -0.40
C SER A 4 -0.96 -14.53 0.42
N ASP A 5 0.29 -15.00 0.30
CA ASP A 5 1.43 -14.42 1.03
C ASP A 5 1.60 -12.94 0.64
N LYS A 6 1.61 -12.64 -0.67
CA LYS A 6 1.76 -11.27 -1.16
C LYS A 6 0.66 -10.34 -0.67
N THR A 7 -0.60 -10.80 -0.66
CA THR A 7 -1.71 -9.98 -0.14
C THR A 7 -1.64 -9.72 1.36
N VAL A 8 -1.02 -10.64 2.13
CA VAL A 8 -0.74 -10.46 3.56
C VAL A 8 0.36 -9.43 3.75
N ASP A 9 1.47 -9.55 3.02
CA ASP A 9 2.60 -8.63 3.07
C ASP A 9 2.19 -7.22 2.64
N PHE A 10 1.41 -7.12 1.55
CA PHE A 10 0.87 -5.85 1.05
C PHE A 10 -0.03 -5.19 2.09
N SER A 11 -0.88 -5.97 2.76
CA SER A 11 -1.69 -5.45 3.85
C SER A 11 -0.87 -4.99 5.06
N GLY A 12 0.27 -5.61 5.33
CA GLY A 12 1.21 -5.17 6.36
C GLY A 12 1.84 -3.83 6.00
N ALA A 13 2.35 -3.69 4.78
CA ALA A 13 2.93 -2.46 4.27
C ALA A 13 1.93 -1.29 4.26
N LEU A 14 0.65 -1.56 3.93
CA LEU A 14 -0.44 -0.59 4.02
C LEU A 14 -0.74 -0.17 5.45
N ALA A 15 -0.64 -1.08 6.42
CA ALA A 15 -0.88 -0.75 7.84
C ALA A 15 0.21 0.17 8.41
N ILE A 16 1.46 -0.04 8.00
CA ILE A 16 2.56 0.86 8.35
C ILE A 16 2.30 2.24 7.71
N ALA A 17 2.04 2.28 6.39
CA ALA A 17 1.84 3.54 5.66
C ALA A 17 0.58 4.33 6.07
N SER A 18 -0.42 3.69 6.68
CA SER A 18 -1.59 4.39 7.21
C SER A 18 -1.35 4.99 8.59
N THR A 19 -0.38 4.46 9.34
CA THR A 19 -0.02 4.90 10.69
C THR A 19 1.11 5.94 10.64
N ASP A 20 2.17 5.64 9.89
CA ASP A 20 3.39 6.44 9.85
C ASP A 20 3.44 7.23 8.54
N ALA A 21 3.39 8.55 8.63
CA ALA A 21 3.68 9.42 7.50
C ALA A 21 5.20 9.44 7.22
N PRO A 22 5.70 9.99 6.10
CA PRO A 22 7.12 9.89 5.74
C PRO A 22 8.10 10.29 6.84
N ASP A 23 7.79 11.33 7.61
CA ASP A 23 8.65 11.82 8.71
C ASP A 23 8.43 11.11 10.05
N ASP A 24 7.41 10.25 10.13
CA ASP A 24 7.02 9.54 11.36
C ASP A 24 7.57 8.11 11.38
N TYR A 25 8.29 7.68 10.33
CA TYR A 25 8.99 6.39 10.33
C TYR A 25 10.10 6.39 11.38
N PRO A 26 10.20 5.34 12.22
CA PRO A 26 11.24 5.27 13.24
C PRO A 26 12.63 5.12 12.60
N ASP A 27 13.52 6.06 12.90
CA ASP A 27 14.92 6.06 12.42
C ASP A 27 15.74 4.81 12.81
N TRP A 28 15.30 4.07 13.83
CA TRP A 28 15.94 2.85 14.34
C TRP A 28 15.31 1.55 13.80
N GLY A 29 14.28 1.65 12.96
CA GLY A 29 13.65 0.51 12.31
C GLY A 29 14.43 0.02 11.09
N SER A 30 14.33 -1.27 10.77
CA SER A 30 14.87 -1.82 9.51
C SER A 30 14.04 -1.42 8.27
N THR A 31 12.90 -0.76 8.48
CA THR A 31 11.98 -0.34 7.42
C THR A 31 11.99 1.19 7.34
N THR A 32 12.41 1.71 6.20
CA THR A 32 12.38 3.14 5.90
C THR A 32 11.10 3.48 5.13
N TYR A 33 10.72 4.76 5.09
CA TYR A 33 9.65 5.22 4.21
C TYR A 33 9.91 4.78 2.75
N ALA A 34 11.12 4.99 2.24
CA ALA A 34 11.48 4.66 0.86
C ALA A 34 11.30 3.16 0.56
N SER A 35 11.82 2.28 1.43
CA SER A 35 11.68 0.84 1.26
C SER A 35 10.22 0.40 1.37
N ASN A 36 9.43 0.97 2.28
CA ASN A 36 8.01 0.61 2.39
C ASN A 36 7.18 1.07 1.17
N MET A 37 7.50 2.21 0.57
CA MET A 37 6.82 2.67 -0.65
C MET A 37 7.21 1.83 -1.87
N GLU A 38 8.46 1.38 -1.94
CA GLU A 38 8.92 0.43 -2.96
C GLU A 38 8.20 -0.91 -2.80
N ASP A 39 8.14 -1.46 -1.59
CA ASP A 39 7.40 -2.69 -1.28
C ASP A 39 5.93 -2.59 -1.69
N LEU A 40 5.25 -1.47 -1.40
CA LEU A 40 3.85 -1.26 -1.81
C LEU A 40 3.68 -1.32 -3.33
N LYS A 41 4.62 -0.75 -4.10
CA LYS A 41 4.56 -0.76 -5.56
C LYS A 41 4.81 -2.15 -6.12
N ASP A 42 5.84 -2.82 -5.63
CA ASP A 42 6.27 -4.13 -6.13
C ASP A 42 5.26 -5.21 -5.78
N LEU A 43 4.81 -5.28 -4.52
CA LEU A 43 3.78 -6.21 -4.08
C LEU A 43 2.48 -5.99 -4.85
N TRP A 44 2.06 -4.74 -5.04
CA TRP A 44 0.84 -4.47 -5.81
C TRP A 44 0.97 -4.88 -7.28
N ALA A 45 2.10 -4.60 -7.93
CA ALA A 45 2.34 -5.02 -9.30
C ALA A 45 2.25 -6.55 -9.45
N GLU A 46 2.84 -7.30 -8.52
CA GLU A 46 2.78 -8.76 -8.52
C GLU A 46 1.39 -9.32 -8.22
N ILE A 47 0.66 -8.73 -7.26
CA ILE A 47 -0.73 -9.10 -6.93
C ILE A 47 -1.61 -8.86 -8.14
N ARG A 48 -1.55 -7.65 -8.72
CA ARG A 48 -2.34 -7.26 -9.89
C ARG A 48 -2.09 -8.20 -11.08
N ALA A 49 -0.85 -8.60 -11.33
CA ALA A 49 -0.51 -9.50 -12.43
C ALA A 49 -1.04 -10.93 -12.24
N THR A 50 -1.31 -11.34 -11.00
CA THR A 50 -1.73 -12.72 -10.66
C THR A 50 -3.19 -12.84 -10.24
N LEU A 51 -3.88 -11.71 -10.08
CA LEU A 51 -5.29 -11.62 -9.73
C LEU A 51 -6.18 -12.28 -10.80
N LYS A 52 -7.14 -13.11 -10.38
CA LYS A 52 -8.10 -13.78 -11.30
C LYS A 52 -9.54 -13.37 -11.04
N LYS A 53 -9.82 -12.78 -9.89
CA LYS A 53 -11.10 -12.25 -9.43
C LYS A 53 -10.86 -10.82 -8.93
N ASP A 54 -11.91 -10.15 -8.49
CA ASP A 54 -11.81 -8.82 -7.88
C ASP A 54 -11.12 -7.75 -8.76
N LEU A 55 -11.08 -7.98 -10.07
CA LEU A 55 -10.48 -7.08 -11.06
C LEU A 55 -11.17 -5.72 -11.08
N ASP A 56 -12.42 -5.65 -10.62
CA ASP A 56 -13.18 -4.41 -10.39
C ASP A 56 -12.52 -3.47 -9.37
N LYS A 57 -11.70 -4.01 -8.45
CA LYS A 57 -11.02 -3.24 -7.39
C LYS A 57 -9.68 -2.69 -7.85
N VAL A 58 -9.10 -3.23 -8.94
CA VAL A 58 -7.78 -2.82 -9.44
C VAL A 58 -7.72 -1.31 -9.75
N PRO A 59 -8.68 -0.70 -10.48
CA PRO A 59 -8.62 0.73 -10.77
C PRO A 59 -8.68 1.60 -9.51
N PHE A 60 -9.43 1.16 -8.49
CA PHE A 60 -9.51 1.88 -7.22
C PHE A 60 -8.17 1.83 -6.47
N ILE A 61 -7.54 0.65 -6.40
CA ILE A 61 -6.26 0.48 -5.71
C ILE A 61 -5.15 1.24 -6.44
N ASP A 62 -5.10 1.15 -7.78
CA ASP A 62 -4.17 1.94 -8.61
C ASP A 62 -4.30 3.45 -8.33
N ALA A 63 -5.53 3.97 -8.38
CA ALA A 63 -5.79 5.39 -8.16
C ALA A 63 -5.41 5.84 -6.73
N LYS A 64 -5.69 5.01 -5.72
CA LYS A 64 -5.39 5.35 -4.33
C LYS A 64 -3.91 5.25 -3.99
N LEU A 65 -3.16 4.32 -4.59
CA LEU A 65 -1.71 4.29 -4.44
C LEU A 65 -1.08 5.53 -5.08
N GLN A 66 -1.52 5.90 -6.28
CA GLN A 66 -1.04 7.12 -6.94
C GLN A 66 -1.38 8.39 -6.13
N GLU A 67 -2.61 8.49 -5.62
CA GLU A 67 -3.03 9.60 -4.73
C GLU A 67 -2.16 9.66 -3.46
N ALA A 68 -1.88 8.50 -2.85
CA ALA A 68 -1.07 8.42 -1.65
C ALA A 68 0.37 8.90 -1.89
N PHE A 69 1.03 8.38 -2.93
CA PHE A 69 2.40 8.76 -3.26
C PHE A 69 2.51 10.24 -3.60
N PHE A 70 1.61 10.75 -4.43
CA PHE A 70 1.59 12.18 -4.76
C PHE A 70 1.38 13.08 -3.53
N ALA A 71 0.47 12.66 -2.63
CA ALA A 71 0.22 13.40 -1.39
C ALA A 71 1.45 13.40 -0.48
N PHE A 72 2.11 12.25 -0.31
CA PHE A 72 3.33 12.17 0.49
C PHE A 72 4.48 12.99 -0.11
N ASP A 73 4.69 12.92 -1.43
CA ASP A 73 5.71 13.72 -2.13
C ASP A 73 5.45 15.22 -2.02
N SER A 74 4.18 15.62 -1.89
CA SER A 74 3.75 17.02 -1.71
C SER A 74 3.70 17.46 -0.23
N GLY A 75 4.04 16.59 0.72
CA GLY A 75 3.94 16.86 2.16
C GLY A 75 2.50 16.82 2.73
N GLU A 76 1.50 16.44 1.94
CA GLU A 76 0.09 16.29 2.36
C GLU A 76 -0.15 14.97 3.11
N LYS A 77 0.51 14.80 4.26
CA LYS A 77 0.55 13.57 5.07
C LYS A 77 -0.82 12.93 5.32
N GLU A 78 -1.78 13.72 5.81
CA GLU A 78 -3.12 13.23 6.16
C GLU A 78 -3.91 12.73 4.95
N LYS A 79 -3.70 13.34 3.78
CA LYS A 79 -4.33 12.91 2.54
C LYS A 79 -3.72 11.58 2.07
N GLY A 80 -2.40 11.46 2.16
CA GLY A 80 -1.69 10.21 1.86
C GLY A 80 -2.17 9.05 2.74
N ARG A 81 -2.23 9.26 4.07
CA ARG A 81 -2.76 8.29 5.03
C ARG A 81 -4.19 7.86 4.71
N LYS A 82 -5.08 8.82 4.41
CA LYS A 82 -6.48 8.51 4.06
C LYS A 82 -6.59 7.67 2.79
N ALA A 83 -5.76 7.94 1.78
CA ALA A 83 -5.73 7.15 0.56
C ALA A 83 -5.26 5.71 0.82
N ILE A 84 -4.19 5.53 1.61
CA ILE A 84 -3.72 4.21 2.04
C ILE A 84 -4.78 3.47 2.86
N LEU A 85 -5.41 4.14 3.83
CA LEU A 85 -6.45 3.55 4.67
C LEU A 85 -7.66 3.10 3.85
N ALA A 86 -8.01 3.84 2.79
CA ALA A 86 -9.08 3.45 1.88
C ALA A 86 -8.78 2.14 1.15
N ILE A 87 -7.52 1.88 0.79
CA ILE A 87 -7.08 0.59 0.23
C ILE A 87 -7.14 -0.49 1.32
N TYR A 88 -6.58 -0.22 2.50
CA TYR A 88 -6.54 -1.18 3.60
C TYR A 88 -7.94 -1.70 3.97
N ASN A 89 -8.93 -0.80 3.99
CA ASN A 89 -10.33 -1.11 4.29
C ASN A 89 -11.05 -1.96 3.22
N LEU A 90 -10.44 -2.21 2.05
CA LEU A 90 -10.94 -3.19 1.08
C LEU A 90 -10.68 -4.65 1.48
N GLU A 91 -10.04 -4.88 2.64
CA GLU A 91 -9.63 -6.21 3.09
C GLU A 91 -8.74 -6.92 2.06
N VAL A 92 -7.68 -6.23 1.59
CA VAL A 92 -6.83 -6.69 0.47
C VAL A 92 -6.23 -8.09 0.63
N LYS A 93 -6.14 -8.60 1.89
CA LYS A 93 -5.78 -9.99 2.21
C LYS A 93 -6.73 -11.05 1.61
N LYS A 94 -7.91 -10.64 1.14
CA LYS A 94 -8.94 -11.52 0.58
C LYS A 94 -9.00 -11.49 -0.94
N LEU A 95 -8.17 -10.68 -1.61
CA LEU A 95 -8.12 -10.60 -3.08
C LEU A 95 -7.69 -11.95 -3.68
N ARG A 96 -8.27 -12.32 -4.84
CA ARG A 96 -8.11 -13.65 -5.45
C ARG A 96 -7.98 -13.60 -6.96
#